data_AF-A0A847JKF0-F1
#
_entry.id   AF-A0A847JKF0-F1
#
_cell.length_a   1.000
_cell.length_b   1.000
_cell.length_c   1.000
_cell.angle_alpha   90.00
_cell.angle_beta   90.00
_cell.angle_gamma   90.00
#
_symmetry.space_group_name_H-M   'P 1'
#
loop_
_entity.id
_entity.type
_entity.pdbx_description
1 polymer ?
#
loop_
_entity_poly.entity_id
_entity_poly.type
_entity_poly.pdbx_seq_one_letter_code
_entity_poly.pdbx_strand_id
1 'polypeptide(L)'
;MAVRKKKRNQAKTGCLIWLGAFLILLILFLVKFEDIRTAVEKTGFIDALNHAVSKQDSEPQQKPQETNPEEPAPAPTLPSAAPPAEEPQIQSPILPKETTTTTKVPKEVELPSAPLSESEPIASSPGASISKLSKEEQKTRTAVLYFVYIGDDGSISSQKVKRTLAISDSPLQDTLESLLKGPTESELRANLLSLIPADTKLRSVNIKGGTAILDFNEAFAYNRYGKEGYLAQLKQIVYTLTEFQNINDVQFLIEGKSRAFLSEGIVLDKPWSRTSF
;
A
#
# COMPACT_ATOMS: atom_id res chain seq x y z
N MET A 1 17.45 36.84 60.09
CA MET A 1 18.54 36.30 59.24
C MET A 1 17.94 35.96 57.87
N ALA A 2 18.37 36.63 56.80
CA ALA A 2 17.82 36.44 55.45
C ALA A 2 18.77 35.60 54.58
N VAL A 3 18.30 34.47 54.07
CA VAL A 3 19.05 33.60 53.15
C VAL A 3 18.73 34.00 51.71
N ARG A 4 19.69 34.63 51.03
CA ARG A 4 19.61 34.95 49.59
C ARG A 4 19.95 33.71 48.76
N LYS A 5 18.99 33.24 47.93
CA LYS A 5 19.24 32.22 46.90
C LYS A 5 19.95 32.84 45.68
N LYS A 6 21.11 32.28 45.32
CA LYS A 6 21.93 32.67 44.16
C LYS A 6 21.43 31.96 42.90
N LYS A 7 20.85 32.71 41.95
CA LYS A 7 20.42 32.22 40.63
C LYS A 7 21.66 32.13 39.72
N ARG A 8 22.03 30.93 39.27
CA ARG A 8 23.22 30.68 38.44
C ARG A 8 22.78 30.62 36.96
N ASN A 9 23.26 31.55 36.15
CA ASN A 9 22.89 31.70 34.74
C ASN A 9 23.42 30.54 33.89
N GLN A 10 22.52 29.66 33.45
CA GLN A 10 22.81 28.46 32.65
C GLN A 10 22.44 28.64 31.17
N ALA A 11 22.57 29.86 30.63
CA ALA A 11 22.10 30.20 29.28
C ALA A 11 23.20 30.20 28.20
N LYS A 12 24.49 30.12 28.57
CA LYS A 12 25.61 30.30 27.62
C LYS A 12 26.29 29.02 27.15
N THR A 13 26.21 27.94 27.92
CA THR A 13 26.84 26.65 27.58
C THR A 13 26.10 25.90 26.47
N GLY A 14 24.76 25.99 26.43
CA GLY A 14 23.97 25.40 25.35
C GLY A 14 24.18 26.08 23.99
N CYS A 15 24.37 27.41 24.00
CA CYS A 15 24.60 28.19 22.78
C CYS A 15 25.94 27.88 22.12
N LEU A 16 27.01 27.70 22.92
CA LEU A 16 28.34 27.32 22.41
C LEU A 16 28.36 25.92 21.77
N ILE A 17 27.60 24.97 22.31
CA ILE A 17 27.46 23.62 21.74
C ILE A 17 26.70 23.68 20.42
N TRP A 18 25.62 24.46 20.36
CA TRP A 18 24.85 24.65 19.13
C TRP A 18 25.65 25.39 18.05
N LEU A 19 26.45 26.39 18.43
CA LEU A 19 27.36 27.10 17.54
C LEU A 19 28.44 26.15 16.98
N GLY A 20 29.00 25.28 17.82
CA GLY A 20 29.94 24.24 17.41
C GLY A 20 29.32 23.21 16.46
N ALA A 21 28.11 22.73 16.77
CA ALA A 21 27.38 21.81 15.90
C ALA A 21 27.03 22.45 14.55
N PHE A 22 26.62 23.71 14.55
CA PHE A 22 26.35 24.47 13.33
C PHE A 22 27.62 24.69 12.50
N LEU A 23 28.75 25.00 13.14
CA LEU A 23 30.05 25.12 12.47
C LEU A 23 30.48 23.80 11.82
N ILE A 24 30.29 22.66 12.52
CA ILE A 24 30.58 21.34 11.99
C ILE A 24 29.66 21.01 10.81
N LEU A 25 28.37 21.31 10.91
CA LEU A 25 27.41 21.15 9.81
C LEU A 25 27.81 22.02 8.60
N LEU A 26 28.24 23.26 8.84
CA LEU A 26 28.69 24.20 7.80
C LEU A 26 29.97 23.69 7.13
N ILE A 27 30.93 23.16 7.89
CA ILE A 27 32.16 22.57 7.34
C ILE A 27 31.84 21.30 6.53
N LEU A 28 30.96 20.42 7.03
CA LEU A 28 30.49 19.25 6.27
C LEU A 28 29.76 19.66 4.98
N PHE A 29 28.96 20.73 5.05
CA PHE A 29 28.30 21.32 3.89
C PHE A 29 29.30 21.90 2.89
N LEU A 30 30.34 22.62 3.34
CA LEU A 30 31.39 23.18 2.47
C LEU A 30 32.27 22.08 1.85
N VAL A 31 32.56 21.00 2.57
CA VAL A 31 33.33 19.85 2.05
C VAL A 31 32.49 19.02 1.06
N LYS A 32 31.16 18.98 1.22
CA LYS A 32 30.22 18.36 0.26
C LYS A 32 29.70 19.33 -0.80
N PHE A 33 30.14 20.59 -0.80
CA PHE A 33 29.57 21.64 -1.67
C PHE A 33 29.86 21.39 -3.16
N GLU A 34 30.97 20.71 -3.49
CA GLU A 34 31.29 20.34 -4.89
C GLU A 34 30.30 19.30 -5.46
N ASP A 35 29.85 18.36 -4.63
CA ASP A 35 28.83 17.37 -5.01
C ASP A 35 27.45 18.03 -5.19
N ILE A 36 27.11 18.99 -4.31
CA ILE A 36 25.82 19.71 -4.33
C ILE A 36 25.72 20.63 -5.56
N ARG A 37 26.80 21.32 -5.92
CA ARG A 37 26.80 22.22 -7.09
C ARG A 37 26.53 21.47 -8.39
N THR A 38 27.06 20.26 -8.51
CA THR A 38 26.86 19.39 -9.68
C THR A 38 25.43 18.83 -9.75
N ALA A 39 24.76 18.62 -8.61
CA ALA A 39 23.36 18.20 -8.56
C ALA A 39 22.37 19.33 -8.89
N VAL A 40 22.68 20.58 -8.48
CA VAL A 40 21.83 21.75 -8.76
C VAL A 40 21.94 22.21 -10.23
N GLU A 41 23.11 22.08 -10.85
CA GLU A 41 23.29 22.35 -12.28
C GLU A 41 22.62 21.28 -13.16
N LYS A 42 22.63 20.01 -12.75
CA LYS A 42 21.97 18.90 -13.49
C LYS A 42 20.45 18.89 -13.38
N THR A 43 19.89 19.60 -12.40
CA THR A 43 18.43 19.66 -12.17
C THR A 43 17.76 20.87 -12.83
N GLY A 44 18.51 21.70 -13.57
CA GLY A 44 17.96 22.87 -14.28
C GLY A 44 17.35 23.92 -13.35
N PHE A 45 17.62 23.83 -12.04
CA PHE A 45 16.96 24.65 -11.01
C PHE A 45 17.30 26.14 -11.17
N ILE A 46 18.54 26.46 -11.54
CA ILE A 46 18.99 27.85 -11.77
C ILE A 46 18.32 28.43 -13.02
N ASP A 47 18.07 27.61 -14.04
CA ASP A 47 17.40 28.02 -15.27
C ASP A 47 15.90 28.28 -15.00
N ALA A 48 15.25 27.43 -14.22
CA ALA A 48 13.87 27.63 -13.76
C ALA A 48 13.72 28.90 -12.88
N LEU A 49 14.71 29.20 -12.04
CA LEU A 49 14.70 30.40 -11.19
C LEU A 49 14.90 31.69 -12.01
N ASN A 50 15.84 31.68 -12.96
CA ASN A 50 16.04 32.82 -13.88
C ASN A 50 14.82 33.04 -14.79
N HIS A 51 14.15 31.96 -15.20
CA HIS A 51 12.94 32.04 -16.03
C HIS A 51 11.71 32.52 -15.24
N ALA A 52 11.66 32.28 -13.93
CA ALA A 52 10.64 32.81 -13.03
C ALA A 52 10.84 34.31 -12.76
N VAL A 53 12.10 34.76 -12.63
CA VAL A 53 12.45 36.18 -12.45
C VAL A 53 12.23 36.99 -13.73
N SER A 54 12.53 36.44 -14.92
CA SER A 54 12.28 37.10 -16.21
C SER A 54 10.80 37.27 -16.56
N LYS A 55 9.88 36.54 -15.90
CA LYS A 55 8.44 36.64 -16.15
C LYS A 55 7.73 37.77 -15.37
N GLN A 56 8.42 38.49 -14.50
CA GLN A 56 7.81 39.61 -13.75
C GLN A 56 7.82 40.97 -14.47
N ASP A 57 8.50 41.12 -15.62
CA ASP A 57 8.61 42.40 -16.35
C ASP A 57 7.74 42.47 -17.62
N SER A 58 6.62 41.76 -17.69
CA SER A 58 5.71 41.86 -18.85
C SER A 58 4.24 41.92 -18.41
N GLU A 59 3.83 43.11 -17.99
CA GLU A 59 2.45 43.57 -18.00
C GLU A 59 1.91 43.55 -19.45
N PRO A 60 0.64 43.16 -19.66
CA PRO A 60 -0.24 44.06 -20.40
C PRO A 60 -1.46 44.44 -19.58
N GLN A 61 -1.61 45.75 -19.42
CA GLN A 61 -2.78 46.43 -18.86
C GLN A 61 -4.07 46.04 -19.60
N GLN A 62 -5.10 45.65 -18.85
CA GLN A 62 -6.49 45.95 -19.20
C GLN A 62 -7.23 46.57 -18.01
N LYS A 63 -7.76 47.75 -18.31
CA LYS A 63 -8.45 48.74 -17.49
C LYS A 63 -9.85 48.25 -17.08
N PRO A 64 -10.31 48.42 -15.83
CA PRO A 64 -11.72 48.26 -15.48
C PRO A 64 -12.52 49.47 -15.97
N GLN A 65 -13.59 49.24 -16.74
CA GLN A 65 -14.60 50.26 -17.01
C GLN A 65 -15.90 49.90 -16.29
N GLU A 66 -16.30 50.82 -15.43
CA GLU A 66 -17.47 50.87 -14.58
C GLU A 66 -18.59 51.61 -15.33
N THR A 67 -19.77 51.00 -15.46
CA THR A 67 -21.07 51.70 -15.61
C THR A 67 -22.18 50.81 -15.07
N ASN A 68 -22.88 51.33 -14.07
CA ASN A 68 -24.05 50.80 -13.34
C ASN A 68 -25.36 51.34 -14.01
N PRO A 69 -26.58 51.20 -13.45
CA PRO A 69 -27.43 50.03 -13.16
C PRO A 69 -28.83 50.12 -13.84
N GLU A 70 -29.52 49.02 -14.16
CA GLU A 70 -30.97 49.06 -14.41
C GLU A 70 -31.73 47.86 -13.81
N GLU A 71 -32.44 48.17 -12.72
CA GLU A 71 -33.77 47.73 -12.26
C GLU A 71 -34.14 46.23 -12.08
N PRO A 72 -34.52 45.80 -10.85
CA PRO A 72 -35.08 44.47 -10.58
C PRO A 72 -36.58 44.52 -10.25
N ALA A 73 -37.37 43.60 -10.82
CA ALA A 73 -38.69 43.21 -10.32
C ALA A 73 -39.10 41.82 -10.85
N PRO A 74 -40.06 41.11 -10.23
CA PRO A 74 -40.24 40.87 -8.80
C PRO A 74 -40.45 39.37 -8.48
N ALA A 75 -40.38 39.04 -7.18
CA ALA A 75 -40.73 37.74 -6.62
C ALA A 75 -42.20 37.35 -6.82
N PRO A 76 -42.56 36.07 -6.60
CA PRO A 76 -43.81 35.74 -5.95
C PRO A 76 -43.58 35.06 -4.59
N THR A 77 -44.35 35.53 -3.62
CA THR A 77 -44.40 35.13 -2.22
C THR A 77 -45.51 34.09 -1.96
N LEU A 78 -45.19 33.14 -1.05
CA LEU A 78 -46.05 32.50 -0.02
C LEU A 78 -47.09 31.42 -0.45
N PRO A 79 -47.55 30.50 0.44
CA PRO A 79 -47.39 30.49 1.91
C PRO A 79 -46.99 29.15 2.59
N SER A 80 -46.51 29.36 3.82
CA SER A 80 -46.35 28.47 4.98
C SER A 80 -47.54 27.52 5.26
N ALA A 81 -47.22 26.25 5.56
CA ALA A 81 -47.92 25.43 6.56
C ALA A 81 -47.07 24.21 6.97
N ALA A 82 -46.93 24.02 8.28
CA ALA A 82 -46.40 22.83 8.97
C ALA A 82 -47.26 22.65 10.25
N PRO A 83 -47.18 21.54 11.02
CA PRO A 83 -47.05 20.10 10.72
C PRO A 83 -48.24 19.34 11.43
N PRO A 84 -48.25 18.04 11.87
CA PRO A 84 -47.23 17.36 12.71
C PRO A 84 -46.97 15.84 12.47
N ALA A 85 -45.78 15.43 12.89
CA ALA A 85 -45.42 14.19 13.63
C ALA A 85 -46.06 12.83 13.27
N GLU A 86 -45.20 11.86 12.92
CA GLU A 86 -45.36 10.49 13.45
C GLU A 86 -44.00 9.79 13.59
N GLU A 87 -43.68 9.44 14.82
CA GLU A 87 -42.50 8.73 15.31
C GLU A 87 -42.95 7.28 15.64
N PRO A 88 -42.33 6.21 15.11
CA PRO A 88 -42.61 4.88 15.62
C PRO A 88 -41.73 4.60 16.83
N GLN A 89 -42.31 4.83 18.00
CA GLN A 89 -41.91 4.22 19.26
C GLN A 89 -42.11 2.69 19.16
N ILE A 90 -41.04 1.90 19.13
CA ILE A 90 -41.13 0.48 19.52
C ILE A 90 -40.51 0.31 20.89
N GLN A 91 -41.43 0.07 21.82
CA GLN A 91 -41.23 -0.27 23.21
C GLN A 91 -40.49 -1.61 23.33
N SER A 92 -39.50 -1.65 24.21
CA SER A 92 -39.11 -2.89 24.88
C SER A 92 -40.19 -3.27 25.91
N PRO A 93 -40.47 -4.57 26.07
CA PRO A 93 -40.62 -5.06 27.44
C PRO A 93 -39.92 -6.41 27.72
N ILE A 94 -39.11 -6.40 28.79
CA ILE A 94 -39.22 -7.32 29.96
C ILE A 94 -38.82 -8.81 29.78
N LEU A 95 -37.63 -9.15 30.31
CA LEU A 95 -37.19 -10.44 30.93
C LEU A 95 -38.18 -10.87 32.06
N PRO A 96 -38.38 -12.13 32.54
CA PRO A 96 -37.40 -13.23 32.71
C PRO A 96 -37.90 -14.71 32.78
N LYS A 97 -36.97 -15.68 32.67
CA LYS A 97 -36.88 -16.94 33.47
C LYS A 97 -35.75 -17.81 32.92
N GLU A 98 -34.65 -17.97 33.65
CA GLU A 98 -34.34 -19.15 34.48
C GLU A 98 -34.58 -20.49 33.78
N THR A 99 -33.51 -21.27 33.57
CA THR A 99 -33.35 -22.62 34.15
C THR A 99 -31.92 -23.14 33.93
N THR A 100 -31.26 -23.41 35.05
CA THR A 100 -30.04 -24.17 35.32
C THR A 100 -30.17 -25.65 34.90
N THR A 101 -29.07 -26.31 34.49
CA THR A 101 -28.64 -27.72 34.79
C THR A 101 -27.39 -28.01 33.92
N THR A 102 -26.14 -28.06 34.41
CA THR A 102 -25.48 -29.04 35.30
C THR A 102 -25.25 -30.42 34.66
N THR A 103 -23.99 -30.63 34.21
CA THR A 103 -23.15 -31.83 34.46
C THR A 103 -23.36 -33.08 33.58
N LYS A 104 -22.33 -33.47 32.80
CA LYS A 104 -21.39 -34.58 33.11
C LYS A 104 -20.40 -34.89 31.96
N VAL A 105 -19.11 -34.82 32.32
CA VAL A 105 -17.96 -35.57 31.76
C VAL A 105 -17.90 -36.92 32.50
N PRO A 106 -17.55 -38.04 31.85
CA PRO A 106 -16.23 -38.73 32.02
C PRO A 106 -15.63 -39.24 30.68
N LYS A 107 -14.31 -39.13 30.39
CA LYS A 107 -13.14 -39.98 30.80
C LYS A 107 -13.35 -41.46 30.38
N GLU A 108 -12.44 -42.23 29.76
CA GLU A 108 -10.96 -42.34 29.80
C GLU A 108 -10.50 -43.46 28.81
N VAL A 109 -9.18 -43.70 28.71
CA VAL A 109 -8.47 -44.96 28.28
C VAL A 109 -7.99 -44.96 26.80
N GLU A 110 -6.71 -45.13 26.42
CA GLU A 110 -5.44 -45.42 27.13
C GLU A 110 -4.22 -45.12 26.22
N LEU A 111 -3.08 -44.87 26.85
CA LEU A 111 -1.72 -44.83 26.30
C LEU A 111 -0.96 -46.04 26.88
N PRO A 112 -0.13 -46.77 26.11
CA PRO A 112 1.01 -47.45 26.71
C PRO A 112 2.35 -47.03 26.10
N SER A 113 3.32 -46.97 27.00
CA SER A 113 4.71 -46.52 26.89
C SER A 113 5.65 -47.56 26.26
N ALA A 114 6.66 -47.08 25.50
CA ALA A 114 8.11 -47.39 25.46
C ALA A 114 8.63 -48.86 25.66
N PRO A 115 9.78 -49.29 25.07
CA PRO A 115 11.04 -48.51 25.01
C PRO A 115 11.97 -48.69 23.78
N LEU A 116 13.01 -47.85 23.82
CA LEU A 116 14.24 -47.78 23.02
C LEU A 116 15.00 -49.11 22.95
N SER A 117 15.64 -49.36 21.81
CA SER A 117 16.78 -50.29 21.69
C SER A 117 17.89 -49.65 20.83
N GLU A 118 19.10 -49.77 21.36
CA GLU A 118 20.35 -49.09 21.02
C GLU A 118 21.16 -49.83 19.93
N SER A 119 21.81 -49.05 19.04
CA SER A 119 23.13 -49.19 18.36
C SER A 119 23.59 -50.46 17.57
N GLU A 120 23.79 -50.24 16.24
CA GLU A 120 25.02 -50.41 15.40
C GLU A 120 25.77 -51.77 15.22
N PRO A 121 26.71 -51.96 14.24
CA PRO A 121 26.83 -51.49 12.84
C PRO A 121 27.29 -52.61 11.83
N ILE A 122 27.64 -52.19 10.59
CA ILE A 122 28.54 -52.83 9.57
C ILE A 122 27.88 -53.66 8.46
N ALA A 123 27.88 -53.13 7.22
CA ALA A 123 28.68 -53.66 6.10
C ALA A 123 28.42 -52.92 4.76
N SER A 124 29.39 -52.07 4.40
CA SER A 124 29.90 -51.77 3.04
C SER A 124 28.93 -51.68 1.84
N SER A 125 28.66 -50.44 1.43
CA SER A 125 28.62 -50.05 0.01
C SER A 125 30.05 -49.75 -0.44
N PRO A 126 30.48 -50.20 -1.63
CA PRO A 126 30.56 -49.25 -2.74
C PRO A 126 30.19 -49.90 -4.08
N GLY A 127 29.05 -49.51 -4.64
CA GLY A 127 28.66 -49.86 -6.00
C GLY A 127 27.91 -48.71 -6.62
N ALA A 128 28.56 -48.04 -7.56
CA ALA A 128 28.06 -46.89 -8.30
C ALA A 128 26.62 -47.09 -8.79
N SER A 129 25.67 -46.37 -8.18
CA SER A 129 24.41 -46.05 -8.82
C SER A 129 24.43 -44.55 -9.05
N ILE A 130 24.82 -44.19 -10.27
CA ILE A 130 24.58 -42.87 -10.85
C ILE A 130 23.07 -42.69 -10.75
N SER A 131 22.63 -41.98 -9.70
CA SER A 131 21.29 -41.45 -9.57
C SER A 131 21.12 -40.44 -10.69
N LYS A 132 20.71 -40.96 -11.84
CA LYS A 132 20.16 -40.24 -12.98
C LYS A 132 19.03 -39.40 -12.41
N LEU A 133 19.35 -38.13 -12.15
CA LEU A 133 18.41 -37.10 -11.77
C LEU A 133 17.35 -37.03 -12.86
N SER A 134 16.24 -37.73 -12.64
CA SER A 134 15.03 -37.65 -13.43
C SER A 134 14.47 -36.26 -13.23
N LYS A 135 14.96 -35.34 -14.05
CA LYS A 135 14.38 -34.03 -14.25
C LYS A 135 13.03 -34.27 -14.91
N GLU A 136 11.99 -34.43 -14.10
CA GLU A 136 10.61 -34.32 -14.58
C GLU A 136 10.52 -32.96 -15.27
N GLU A 137 10.29 -32.96 -16.58
CA GLU A 137 9.97 -31.77 -17.35
C GLU A 137 8.62 -31.24 -16.88
N GLN A 138 8.66 -30.45 -15.80
CA GLN A 138 7.48 -29.77 -15.27
C GLN A 138 6.94 -28.83 -16.36
N LYS A 139 5.73 -29.11 -16.82
CA LYS A 139 5.07 -28.33 -17.88
C LYS A 139 4.87 -26.89 -17.40
N THR A 140 5.12 -25.94 -18.30
CA THR A 140 5.04 -24.50 -17.98
C THR A 140 3.96 -23.79 -18.79
N ARG A 141 3.56 -22.61 -18.31
CA ARG A 141 2.66 -21.66 -18.96
C ARG A 141 3.23 -20.24 -18.90
N THR A 142 2.78 -19.39 -19.80
CA THR A 142 3.08 -17.96 -19.75
C THR A 142 2.04 -17.24 -18.88
N ALA A 143 2.50 -16.53 -17.87
CA ALA A 143 1.72 -15.59 -17.08
C ALA A 143 2.06 -14.16 -17.47
N VAL A 144 1.06 -13.27 -17.43
CA VAL A 144 1.24 -11.85 -17.66
C VAL A 144 1.18 -11.13 -16.32
N LEU A 145 2.13 -10.26 -16.06
CA LEU A 145 2.22 -9.41 -14.88
C LEU A 145 2.29 -7.95 -15.30
N TYR A 146 1.80 -7.05 -14.44
CA TYR A 146 1.92 -5.62 -14.62
C TYR A 146 2.72 -5.01 -13.48
N PHE A 147 3.79 -4.29 -13.82
CA PHE A 147 4.62 -3.52 -12.89
C PHE A 147 4.57 -2.03 -13.23
N VAL A 148 5.06 -1.20 -12.32
CA VAL A 148 5.25 0.22 -12.58
C VAL A 148 6.56 0.41 -13.34
N TYR A 149 6.52 1.11 -14.46
CA TYR A 149 7.71 1.52 -15.20
C TYR A 149 7.97 3.00 -14.98
N ILE A 150 9.24 3.34 -14.72
CA ILE A 150 9.72 4.72 -14.65
C ILE A 150 10.58 4.97 -15.90
N GLY A 151 10.12 5.86 -16.77
CA GLY A 151 10.86 6.33 -17.93
C GLY A 151 12.03 7.22 -17.51
N ASP A 152 13.03 7.33 -18.40
CA ASP A 152 14.20 8.18 -18.16
C ASP A 152 13.84 9.67 -18.06
N ASP A 153 12.67 10.06 -18.58
CA ASP A 153 12.05 11.37 -18.47
C ASP A 153 11.25 11.58 -17.16
N GLY A 154 11.22 10.57 -16.28
CA GLY A 154 10.44 10.56 -15.06
C GLY A 154 8.96 10.20 -15.25
N SER A 155 8.54 9.84 -16.47
CA SER A 155 7.17 9.38 -16.72
C SER A 155 6.88 8.06 -15.98
N ILE A 156 5.67 7.92 -15.45
CA ILE A 156 5.23 6.72 -14.75
C ILE A 156 4.14 6.05 -15.58
N SER A 157 4.33 4.77 -15.89
CA SER A 157 3.34 3.98 -16.63
C SER A 157 3.23 2.54 -16.09
N SER A 158 2.21 1.81 -16.55
CA SER A 158 2.05 0.39 -16.22
C SER A 158 2.61 -0.45 -17.37
N GLN A 159 3.61 -1.28 -17.08
CA GLN A 159 4.28 -2.09 -18.08
C GLN A 159 3.93 -3.57 -17.93
N LYS A 160 3.59 -4.20 -19.07
CA LYS A 160 3.27 -5.62 -19.19
C LYS A 160 4.56 -6.43 -19.27
N VAL A 161 4.66 -7.48 -18.47
CA VAL A 161 5.77 -8.45 -18.43
C VAL A 161 5.22 -9.87 -18.57
N LYS A 162 5.95 -10.73 -19.27
CA LYS A 162 5.61 -12.16 -19.40
C LYS A 162 6.57 -12.98 -18.54
N ARG A 163 6.02 -13.88 -17.72
CA ARG A 163 6.80 -14.85 -16.92
C ARG A 163 6.40 -16.27 -17.23
N THR A 164 7.38 -17.16 -17.23
CA THR A 164 7.14 -18.60 -17.33
C THR A 164 6.90 -19.17 -15.94
N LEU A 165 5.69 -19.66 -15.69
CA LEU A 165 5.31 -20.31 -14.43
C LEU A 165 5.00 -21.79 -14.67
N ALA A 166 5.14 -22.62 -13.65
CA ALA A 166 4.66 -24.00 -13.71
C ALA A 166 3.13 -24.02 -13.91
N ILE A 167 2.63 -25.08 -14.54
CA ILE A 167 1.20 -25.35 -14.56
C ILE A 167 0.76 -25.87 -13.19
N SER A 168 -0.37 -25.38 -12.70
CA SER A 168 -0.99 -25.81 -11.45
C SER A 168 -2.51 -25.73 -11.56
N ASP A 169 -3.20 -26.24 -10.55
CA ASP A 169 -4.66 -26.14 -10.41
C ASP A 169 -5.13 -24.73 -10.04
N SER A 170 -4.22 -23.85 -9.61
CA SER A 170 -4.54 -22.50 -9.13
C SER A 170 -3.74 -21.42 -9.89
N PRO A 171 -3.92 -21.30 -11.22
CA PRO A 171 -3.10 -20.42 -12.04
C PRO A 171 -3.26 -18.93 -11.69
N LEU A 172 -4.43 -18.51 -11.20
CA LEU A 172 -4.65 -17.14 -10.75
C LEU A 172 -3.82 -16.82 -9.51
N GLN A 173 -3.86 -17.71 -8.51
CA GLN A 173 -3.08 -17.57 -7.28
C GLN A 173 -1.57 -17.53 -7.57
N ASP A 174 -1.05 -18.47 -8.37
CA ASP A 174 0.38 -18.49 -8.71
C ASP A 174 0.84 -17.21 -9.42
N THR A 175 0.01 -16.67 -10.32
CA THR A 175 0.31 -15.42 -11.02
C THR A 175 0.36 -14.26 -10.02
N LEU A 176 -0.61 -14.19 -9.10
CA LEU A 176 -0.64 -13.16 -8.07
C LEU A 176 0.55 -13.28 -7.12
N GLU A 177 0.88 -14.49 -6.66
CA GLU A 177 2.06 -14.73 -5.83
C GLU A 177 3.36 -14.35 -6.56
N SER A 178 3.45 -14.59 -7.88
CA SER A 178 4.57 -14.12 -8.70
C SER A 178 4.64 -12.58 -8.73
N LEU A 179 3.50 -11.89 -8.80
CA LEU A 179 3.44 -10.43 -8.72
C LEU A 179 3.90 -9.92 -7.35
N LEU A 180 3.43 -10.55 -6.26
CA LEU A 180 3.76 -10.17 -4.88
C LEU A 180 5.24 -10.37 -4.55
N LYS A 181 5.90 -11.37 -5.16
CA LYS A 181 7.37 -11.53 -5.10
C LYS A 181 8.12 -10.33 -5.68
N GLY A 182 7.45 -9.48 -6.46
CA GLY A 182 8.02 -8.27 -7.05
C GLY A 182 8.77 -8.56 -8.36
N PRO A 183 9.37 -7.52 -8.97
CA PRO A 183 10.17 -7.64 -10.18
C PRO A 183 11.45 -8.46 -9.96
N THR A 184 11.89 -9.16 -11.00
CA THR A 184 13.20 -9.84 -11.00
C THR A 184 14.35 -8.85 -11.12
N GLU A 185 15.59 -9.26 -10.86
CA GLU A 185 16.78 -8.39 -11.02
C GLU A 185 16.91 -7.81 -12.43
N SER A 186 16.56 -8.59 -13.46
CA SER A 186 16.57 -8.12 -14.85
C SER A 186 15.45 -7.11 -15.13
N GLU A 187 14.28 -7.29 -14.53
CA GLU A 187 13.17 -6.35 -14.64
C GLU A 187 13.47 -5.04 -13.88
N LEU A 188 14.08 -5.12 -12.69
CA LEU A 188 14.55 -3.96 -11.93
C LEU A 188 15.57 -3.13 -12.72
N ARG A 189 16.53 -3.79 -13.39
CA ARG A 189 17.49 -3.14 -14.31
C ARG A 189 16.82 -2.49 -15.53
N ALA A 190 15.58 -2.86 -15.84
CA ALA A 190 14.76 -2.26 -16.87
C ALA A 190 13.78 -1.20 -16.32
N ASN A 191 14.06 -0.63 -15.15
CA ASN A 191 13.25 0.38 -14.47
C ASN A 191 11.82 -0.07 -14.14
N LEU A 192 11.62 -1.37 -13.90
CA LEU A 192 10.35 -1.91 -13.41
C LEU A 192 10.36 -2.04 -11.90
N LEU A 193 9.35 -1.46 -11.25
CA LEU A 193 9.19 -1.44 -9.81
C LEU A 193 7.85 -2.06 -9.40
N SER A 194 7.83 -2.67 -8.22
CA SER A 194 6.58 -2.98 -7.52
C SER A 194 6.30 -1.92 -6.48
N LEU A 195 5.10 -1.33 -6.55
CA LEU A 195 4.57 -0.49 -5.47
C LEU A 195 3.71 -1.27 -4.48
N ILE A 196 3.69 -2.60 -4.55
CA ILE A 196 3.03 -3.45 -3.55
C ILE A 196 3.95 -3.58 -2.33
N PRO A 197 3.47 -3.33 -1.09
CA PRO A 197 4.28 -3.47 0.11
C PRO A 197 4.88 -4.89 0.23
N ALA A 198 6.18 -4.99 0.54
CA ALA A 198 6.90 -6.26 0.58
C ALA A 198 6.34 -7.26 1.62
N ASP A 199 5.75 -6.76 2.70
CA ASP A 199 5.15 -7.58 3.75
C ASP A 199 3.71 -8.03 3.42
N THR A 200 3.20 -7.68 2.23
CA THR A 200 1.89 -8.12 1.75
C THR A 200 1.87 -9.63 1.57
N LYS A 201 0.90 -10.28 2.19
CA LYS A 201 0.65 -11.72 2.07
C LYS A 201 -0.78 -11.95 1.60
N LEU A 202 -0.89 -12.79 0.58
CA LEU A 202 -2.16 -13.32 0.13
C LEU A 202 -2.63 -14.40 1.11
N ARG A 203 -3.85 -14.23 1.63
CA ARG A 203 -4.48 -15.18 2.56
C ARG A 203 -5.44 -16.11 1.83
N SER A 204 -6.21 -15.59 0.87
CA SER A 204 -7.10 -16.40 0.04
C SER A 204 -7.44 -15.72 -1.29
N VAL A 205 -7.86 -16.55 -2.24
CA VAL A 205 -8.40 -16.14 -3.55
C VAL A 205 -9.73 -16.88 -3.75
N ASN A 206 -10.78 -16.15 -4.10
CA ASN A 206 -12.07 -16.71 -4.50
C ASN A 206 -12.55 -16.03 -5.78
N ILE A 207 -13.30 -16.73 -6.62
CA ILE A 207 -13.86 -16.18 -7.86
C ILE A 207 -15.37 -16.33 -7.80
N LYS A 208 -16.10 -15.22 -7.94
CA LYS A 208 -17.57 -15.22 -7.94
C LYS A 208 -18.08 -14.30 -9.04
N GLY A 209 -18.79 -14.87 -10.02
CA GLY A 209 -19.45 -14.09 -11.08
C GLY A 209 -18.51 -13.24 -11.94
N GLY A 210 -17.24 -13.65 -12.08
CA GLY A 210 -16.20 -12.87 -12.79
C GLY A 210 -15.43 -11.88 -11.93
N THR A 211 -15.77 -11.73 -10.65
CA THR A 211 -14.99 -10.96 -9.68
C THR A 211 -13.99 -11.85 -8.96
N ALA A 212 -12.71 -11.48 -8.98
CA ALA A 212 -11.70 -12.09 -8.11
C ALA A 212 -11.72 -11.42 -6.73
N ILE A 213 -12.10 -12.14 -5.69
CA ILE A 213 -12.11 -11.68 -4.30
C ILE A 213 -10.80 -12.12 -3.66
N LEU A 214 -9.96 -11.15 -3.31
CA LEU A 214 -8.63 -11.36 -2.75
C LEU A 214 -8.60 -10.91 -1.29
N ASP A 215 -8.15 -11.78 -0.42
CA ASP A 215 -7.93 -11.45 0.98
C ASP A 215 -6.43 -11.33 1.28
N PHE A 216 -6.04 -10.18 1.84
CA PHE A 216 -4.66 -9.88 2.20
C PHE A 216 -4.50 -9.68 3.71
N ASN A 217 -3.26 -9.75 4.19
CA ASN A 217 -2.93 -9.33 5.54
C ASN A 217 -2.94 -7.80 5.71
N GLU A 218 -2.83 -7.33 6.95
CA GLU A 218 -2.84 -5.90 7.30
C GLU A 218 -1.81 -5.05 6.54
N ALA A 219 -0.66 -5.62 6.16
CA ALA A 219 0.39 -4.90 5.43
C ALA A 219 -0.11 -4.31 4.09
N PHE A 220 -1.12 -4.92 3.47
CA PHE A 220 -1.74 -4.42 2.25
C PHE A 220 -2.47 -3.09 2.43
N ALA A 221 -2.88 -2.75 3.66
CA ALA A 221 -3.61 -1.52 3.96
C ALA A 221 -2.74 -0.26 3.89
N TYR A 222 -1.41 -0.41 3.98
CA TYR A 222 -0.49 0.71 4.11
C TYR A 222 0.49 0.77 2.94
N ASN A 223 0.52 1.92 2.25
CA ASN A 223 1.50 2.19 1.21
C ASN A 223 2.29 3.45 1.58
N ARG A 224 3.63 3.33 1.60
CA ARG A 224 4.53 4.42 2.00
C ARG A 224 4.52 5.63 1.05
N TYR A 225 3.96 5.49 -0.14
CA TYR A 225 3.89 6.53 -1.17
C TYR A 225 2.51 7.21 -1.21
N GLY A 226 1.70 7.06 -0.16
CA GLY A 226 0.38 7.69 -0.04
C GLY A 226 -0.64 7.17 -1.05
N LYS A 227 -1.63 8.01 -1.37
CA LYS A 227 -2.76 7.69 -2.24
C LYS A 227 -2.34 7.22 -3.64
N GLU A 228 -1.41 7.91 -4.28
CA GLU A 228 -0.95 7.61 -5.64
C GLU A 228 -0.23 6.26 -5.70
N GLY A 229 0.62 5.98 -4.71
CA GLY A 229 1.27 4.68 -4.58
C GLY A 229 0.28 3.55 -4.36
N TYR A 230 -0.72 3.80 -3.53
CA TYR A 230 -1.77 2.81 -3.28
C TYR A 230 -2.63 2.54 -4.53
N LEU A 231 -3.00 3.58 -5.30
CA LEU A 231 -3.68 3.39 -6.59
C LEU A 231 -2.83 2.58 -7.56
N ALA A 232 -1.52 2.84 -7.63
CA ALA A 232 -0.61 2.05 -8.46
C ALA A 232 -0.43 0.60 -7.95
N GLN A 233 -0.46 0.37 -6.64
CA GLN A 233 -0.53 -0.97 -6.03
C GLN A 233 -1.78 -1.72 -6.50
N LEU A 234 -2.96 -1.11 -6.40
CA LEU A 234 -4.21 -1.72 -6.88
C LEU A 234 -4.16 -1.98 -8.39
N LYS A 235 -3.67 -1.01 -9.17
CA LYS A 235 -3.59 -1.09 -10.63
C LYS A 235 -2.76 -2.28 -11.10
N GLN A 236 -1.60 -2.53 -10.47
CA GLN A 236 -0.78 -3.70 -10.78
C GLN A 236 -1.54 -5.01 -10.62
N ILE A 237 -2.29 -5.16 -9.52
CA ILE A 237 -3.07 -6.37 -9.24
C ILE A 237 -4.25 -6.50 -10.20
N VAL A 238 -5.04 -5.44 -10.36
CA VAL A 238 -6.22 -5.44 -11.24
C VAL A 238 -5.83 -5.76 -12.67
N TYR A 239 -4.81 -5.09 -13.22
CA TYR A 239 -4.38 -5.32 -14.59
C TYR A 239 -3.85 -6.75 -14.78
N THR A 240 -3.10 -7.27 -13.81
CA THR A 240 -2.57 -8.63 -13.82
C THR A 240 -3.69 -9.68 -13.81
N LEU A 241 -4.69 -9.54 -12.93
CA LEU A 241 -5.75 -10.54 -12.81
C LEU A 241 -6.79 -10.49 -13.92
N THR A 242 -7.05 -9.30 -14.47
CA THR A 242 -7.97 -9.13 -15.61
C THR A 242 -7.35 -9.55 -16.96
N GLU A 243 -6.12 -10.08 -16.98
CA GLU A 243 -5.59 -10.83 -18.13
C GLU A 243 -6.23 -12.22 -18.26
N PHE A 244 -6.80 -12.74 -17.17
CA PHE A 244 -7.60 -13.96 -17.21
C PHE A 244 -8.98 -13.62 -17.77
N GLN A 245 -9.36 -14.25 -18.88
CA GLN A 245 -10.60 -13.93 -19.60
C GLN A 245 -11.88 -14.09 -18.76
N ASN A 246 -11.83 -14.92 -17.72
CA ASN A 246 -12.94 -15.14 -16.79
C ASN A 246 -12.97 -14.14 -15.61
N ILE A 247 -12.08 -13.14 -15.58
CA ILE A 247 -11.97 -12.15 -14.51
C ILE A 247 -12.17 -10.74 -15.08
N ASN A 248 -13.22 -10.07 -14.63
CA ASN A 248 -13.60 -8.72 -15.07
C ASN A 248 -13.08 -7.64 -14.12
N ASP A 249 -13.07 -7.95 -12.82
CA ASP A 249 -12.78 -7.01 -11.74
C ASP A 249 -12.27 -7.75 -10.48
N VAL A 250 -11.75 -6.98 -9.53
CA VAL A 250 -11.08 -7.47 -8.32
C VAL A 250 -11.65 -6.79 -7.09
N GLN A 251 -12.16 -7.58 -6.14
CA GLN A 251 -12.54 -7.11 -4.81
C GLN A 251 -11.39 -7.37 -3.82
N PHE A 252 -11.03 -6.35 -3.05
CA PHE A 252 -9.99 -6.45 -2.02
C PHE A 252 -10.61 -6.59 -0.64
N LEU A 253 -10.08 -7.52 0.16
CA LEU A 253 -10.38 -7.72 1.57
C LEU A 253 -9.06 -7.64 2.35
N ILE A 254 -9.15 -7.18 3.61
CA ILE A 254 -8.02 -7.11 4.54
C ILE A 254 -8.43 -7.80 5.83
N GLU A 255 -7.70 -8.85 6.19
CA GLU A 255 -8.01 -9.72 7.33
C GLU A 255 -9.45 -10.27 7.27
N GLY A 256 -9.88 -10.67 6.07
CA GLY A 256 -11.20 -11.24 5.79
C GLY A 256 -12.34 -10.23 5.74
N LYS A 257 -12.07 -8.92 5.87
CA LYS A 257 -13.08 -7.88 5.93
C LYS A 257 -12.96 -6.92 4.75
N SER A 258 -14.10 -6.53 4.19
CA SER A 258 -14.16 -5.36 3.31
C SER A 258 -13.96 -4.10 4.16
N ARG A 259 -13.14 -3.17 3.68
CA ARG A 259 -12.93 -1.87 4.33
C ARG A 259 -13.56 -0.79 3.46
N ALA A 260 -14.42 0.02 4.06
CA ALA A 260 -15.00 1.16 3.37
C ALA A 260 -13.92 2.19 3.00
N PHE A 261 -12.98 2.46 3.92
CA PHE A 261 -11.93 3.45 3.71
C PHE A 261 -10.59 2.98 4.28
N LEU A 262 -9.51 3.46 3.65
CA LEU A 262 -8.16 3.43 4.18
C LEU A 262 -7.72 4.81 4.67
N SER A 263 -6.59 4.88 5.37
CA SER A 263 -5.99 6.14 5.86
C SER A 263 -5.81 7.18 4.74
N GLU A 264 -5.58 6.70 3.51
CA GLU A 264 -5.34 7.55 2.33
C GLU A 264 -6.64 8.04 1.65
N GLY A 265 -7.81 7.81 2.25
CA GLY A 265 -9.11 8.20 1.66
C GLY A 265 -9.53 7.35 0.46
N ILE A 266 -8.93 6.18 0.27
CA ILE A 266 -9.25 5.24 -0.81
C ILE A 266 -10.36 4.32 -0.36
N VAL A 267 -11.36 4.14 -1.24
CA VAL A 267 -12.55 3.34 -0.99
C VAL A 267 -12.34 1.91 -1.51
N LEU A 268 -12.48 0.90 -0.65
CA LEU A 268 -12.34 -0.53 -1.00
C LEU A 268 -13.63 -1.34 -0.84
N ASP A 269 -14.78 -0.69 -0.66
CA ASP A 269 -16.08 -1.35 -0.48
C ASP A 269 -16.65 -2.00 -1.75
N LYS A 270 -16.06 -1.70 -2.92
CA LYS A 270 -16.50 -2.17 -4.22
C LYS A 270 -15.36 -2.83 -5.02
N PRO A 271 -15.68 -3.69 -6.00
CA PRO A 271 -14.68 -4.24 -6.91
C PRO A 271 -14.06 -3.16 -7.81
N TRP A 272 -12.79 -3.35 -8.16
CA TRP A 272 -12.01 -2.48 -9.03
C TRP A 272 -11.73 -3.19 -10.36
N SER A 273 -11.96 -2.47 -11.46
CA SER A 273 -11.70 -2.90 -12.83
C SER A 273 -10.66 -1.98 -13.49
N ARG A 274 -10.28 -2.29 -14.73
CA ARG A 274 -9.37 -1.43 -15.50
C ARG A 274 -9.90 0.00 -15.71
N THR A 275 -11.21 0.21 -15.70
CA THR A 275 -11.85 1.53 -15.86
C THR A 275 -11.98 2.31 -14.55
N SER A 276 -11.52 1.75 -13.43
CA SER A 276 -11.57 2.40 -12.11
C SER A 276 -10.41 3.38 -11.86
N PHE A 277 -9.47 3.50 -12.80
CA PHE A 277 -8.23 4.30 -12.69
C PHE A 277 -8.17 5.42 -13.72
#